data_AF-A0A132T6G8-F1
#
_entry.id   AF-A0A132T6G8-F1
#
_cell.length_a   1.000
_cell.length_b   1.000
_cell.length_c   1.000
_cell.angle_alpha   90.00
_cell.angle_beta   90.00
_cell.angle_gamma   90.00
#
_symmetry.space_group_name_H-M   'P 1'
#
loop_
_entity.id
_entity.type
_entity.pdbx_description
1 polymer ?
#
loop_
_entity_poly.entity_id
_entity_poly.type
_entity_poly.pdbx_seq_one_letter_code
_entity_poly.pdbx_strand_id
1 'polypeptide(L)' 'MADDPLYSAGTSALLVALTALRRATGVPAAAAFEEAHAAWQKHRGASDSWELSALRRLVAELGDER' A
#
# COMPACT_ATOMS: atom_id res chain seq x y z
N MET A 1 -3.86 22.44 16.80
CA MET A 1 -4.69 21.79 15.77
C MET A 1 -4.33 20.34 15.81
N ALA A 2 -5.27 19.44 16.09
CA ALA A 2 -5.02 18.03 15.83
C ALA A 2 -4.90 17.91 14.32
N ASP A 3 -3.76 17.45 13.80
CA ASP A 3 -3.67 17.06 12.40
C ASP A 3 -4.74 16.00 12.19
N ASP A 4 -5.79 16.34 11.44
CA ASP A 4 -6.77 15.35 11.05
C ASP A 4 -6.01 14.27 10.28
N PRO A 5 -5.98 13.02 10.79
CA PRO A 5 -5.18 11.99 10.17
C PRO A 5 -5.74 11.71 8.77
N LEU A 6 -4.94 12.01 7.74
CA LEU A 6 -5.28 11.74 6.33
C LEU A 6 -5.58 10.26 6.06
N TYR A 7 -5.15 9.37 6.96
CA TYR A 7 -5.30 7.93 6.85
C TYR A 7 -5.78 7.34 8.18
N SER A 8 -6.69 6.37 8.10
CA SER A 8 -7.01 5.53 9.26
C SER A 8 -5.77 4.72 9.69
N ALA A 9 -5.71 4.30 10.95
CA ALA A 9 -4.63 3.44 11.44
C ALA A 9 -4.47 2.15 10.60
N GLY A 10 -5.58 1.59 10.11
CA GLY A 10 -5.58 0.42 9.23
C GLY A 10 -4.94 0.71 7.87
N THR A 11 -5.27 1.86 7.28
CA THR A 11 -4.68 2.31 6.01
C THR A 11 -3.18 2.58 6.16
N SER A 12 -2.77 3.21 7.26
CA SER A 12 -1.35 3.44 7.56
C SER A 12 -0.59 2.12 7.74
N ALA A 13 -1.13 1.17 8.49
CA ALA A 13 -0.51 -0.14 8.68
C ALA A 13 -0.38 -0.91 7.35
N LEU A 14 -1.40 -0.85 6.49
CA LEU A 14 -1.35 -1.44 5.16
C LEU A 14 -0.25 -0.80 4.31
N LEU A 15 -0.20 0.53 4.20
CA LEU A 15 0.82 1.23 3.42
C LEU A 15 2.25 0.90 3.89
N VAL A 16 2.47 0.82 5.21
CA VAL A 16 3.76 0.40 5.79
C VAL A 16 4.11 -1.03 5.38
N ALA A 17 3.15 -1.96 5.44
CA ALA A 17 3.39 -3.36 5.05
C ALA A 17 3.71 -3.50 3.55
N LEU A 18 2.99 -2.79 2.68
CA LEU A 18 3.23 -2.78 1.23
C LEU A 18 4.59 -2.14 0.90
N THR A 19 4.97 -1.08 1.60
CA THR A 19 6.29 -0.45 1.46
C THR A 19 7.39 -1.42 1.86
N ALA A 20 7.21 -2.17 2.96
CA ALA A 20 8.17 -3.17 3.41
C ALA A 20 8.33 -4.32 2.40
N LEU A 21 7.23 -4.74 1.76
CA LEU A 21 7.25 -5.75 0.69
C LEU A 21 8.10 -5.28 -0.50
N ARG A 22 7.88 -4.05 -0.98
CA ARG A 22 8.69 -3.44 -2.05
C ARG A 22 10.14 -3.22 -1.64
N ARG A 23 10.38 -2.91 -0.37
CA ARG A 23 11.75 -2.81 0.14
C ARG A 23 12.49 -4.13 0.08
N ALA A 24 11.80 -5.25 0.36
CA ALA A 24 12.39 -6.57 0.31
C ALA A 24 12.81 -6.99 -1.12
N THR A 25 12.24 -6.38 -2.17
CA THR A 25 12.65 -6.61 -3.57
C THR A 25 13.82 -5.73 -4.02
N GLY A 26 14.34 -4.86 -3.14
CA GLY A 26 15.53 -4.03 -3.41
C GLY A 26 15.22 -2.56 -3.76
N VAL A 27 13.94 -2.17 -3.79
CA VAL A 27 13.52 -0.79 -4.08
C VAL A 27 13.93 0.16 -2.94
N PRO A 28 14.40 1.40 -3.21
CA PRO A 28 14.65 2.40 -2.16
C PRO A 28 13.38 2.76 -1.37
N ALA A 29 13.51 3.13 -0.09
CA ALA A 29 12.36 3.34 0.80
C ALA A 29 11.35 4.38 0.31
N ALA A 30 11.83 5.51 -0.23
CA ALA A 30 10.96 6.55 -0.78
C ALA A 30 10.19 6.05 -2.02
N ALA A 31 10.87 5.43 -2.97
CA ALA A 31 10.23 4.86 -4.16
C ALA A 31 9.25 3.73 -3.81
N ALA A 32 9.63 2.86 -2.87
CA ALA A 32 8.78 1.78 -2.38
C ALA A 32 7.47 2.29 -1.77
N PHE A 33 7.52 3.41 -1.03
CA PHE A 33 6.32 4.02 -0.45
C PHE A 33 5.43 4.65 -1.52
N GLU A 34 6.02 5.41 -2.47
CA GLU A 34 5.28 6.02 -3.58
C GLU A 34 4.57 4.96 -4.44
N GLU A 35 5.27 3.87 -4.77
CA GLU A 35 4.70 2.74 -5.52
C GLU A 35 3.61 2.03 -4.73
N ALA A 36 3.83 1.76 -3.44
CA ALA A 36 2.83 1.15 -2.56
C ALA A 36 1.58 2.03 -2.45
N HIS A 37 1.75 3.35 -2.35
CA HIS A 37 0.65 4.32 -2.30
C HIS A 37 -0.11 4.38 -3.62
N ALA A 38 0.60 4.48 -4.75
CA ALA A 38 -0.02 4.50 -6.07
C ALA A 38 -0.80 3.20 -6.36
N ALA A 39 -0.24 2.05 -5.99
CA ALA A 39 -0.92 0.77 -6.12
C ALA A 39 -2.14 0.70 -5.17
N TRP A 40 -2.00 1.15 -3.93
CA TRP A 40 -3.15 1.28 -3.02
C TRP A 40 -4.26 2.17 -3.60
N GLN A 41 -3.92 3.34 -4.16
CA GLN A 41 -4.86 4.27 -4.82
C GLN A 41 -5.60 3.64 -6.01
N LYS A 42 -4.91 2.82 -6.80
CA LYS A 42 -5.50 2.16 -7.97
C LYS A 42 -6.54 1.11 -7.60
N HIS A 43 -6.32 0.42 -6.48
CA HIS A 43 -7.19 -0.68 -6.03
C HIS A 43 -8.18 -0.25 -4.94
N ARG A 44 -8.00 0.92 -4.31
CA ARG A 44 -9.01 1.48 -3.40
C ARG A 44 -10.25 1.86 -4.21
N GLY A 45 -11.39 1.27 -3.87
CA GLY A 45 -12.69 1.67 -4.39
C GLY A 45 -13.19 2.95 -3.71
N ALA A 46 -14.50 3.21 -3.81
CA ALA A 46 -15.17 4.30 -3.10
C ALA A 46 -15.31 4.06 -1.58
N SER A 47 -14.88 2.89 -1.08
CA SER A 47 -14.96 2.49 0.32
C SER A 47 -13.57 2.23 0.88
N ASP A 48 -13.39 2.50 2.17
CA ASP A 48 -12.17 2.19 2.93
C ASP A 48 -12.00 0.69 3.21
N SER A 49 -12.98 -0.13 2.82
CA SER A 49 -12.94 -1.59 2.92
C SER A 49 -12.49 -2.25 1.62
N TRP A 50 -11.62 -3.24 1.76
CA TRP A 50 -11.02 -3.96 0.64
C TRP A 50 -11.51 -5.40 0.61
N GLU A 51 -11.89 -5.86 -0.58
CA GLU A 51 -12.09 -7.28 -0.83
C GLU A 51 -10.75 -8.03 -0.73
N LEU A 52 -10.80 -9.25 -0.20
CA LEU A 52 -9.61 -10.10 -0.07
C LEU A 52 -8.92 -10.34 -1.43
N SER A 53 -9.70 -10.44 -2.51
CA SER A 53 -9.20 -10.61 -3.88
C SER A 53 -8.41 -9.38 -4.36
N ALA A 54 -8.82 -8.17 -3.97
CA ALA A 54 -8.11 -6.94 -4.29
C ALA A 54 -6.77 -6.86 -3.53
N LEU A 55 -6.77 -7.22 -2.24
CA LEU A 55 -5.54 -7.28 -1.44
C LEU A 55 -4.54 -8.31 -2.00
N ARG A 56 -5.01 -9.50 -2.38
CA ARG A 56 -4.14 -10.53 -3.00
C ARG A 56 -3.53 -10.04 -4.30
N ARG A 57 -4.32 -9.38 -5.16
CA ARG A 57 -3.82 -8.83 -6.43
C ARG A 57 -2.78 -7.74 -6.18
N LEU A 58 -3.02 -6.85 -5.23
CA LEU A 58 -2.06 -5.82 -4.85
C LEU A 58 -0.73 -6.39 -4.36
N VAL A 59 -0.76 -7.39 -3.46
CA VAL A 59 0.45 -8.04 -2.94
C VAL A 59 1.22 -8.74 -4.06
N ALA A 60 0.52 -9.41 -4.98
CA ALA A 60 1.16 -10.05 -6.13
C ALA A 60 1.83 -9.00 -7.05
N GLU A 61 1.13 -7.93 -7.42
CA GLU A 61 1.68 -6.85 -8.26
C GLU A 61 2.95 -6.21 -7.66
N LEU A 62 3.02 -6.07 -6.34
CA LEU A 62 4.17 -5.48 -5.67
C LEU A 62 5.31 -6.49 -5.42
N GLY A 63 5.00 -7.79 -5.33
CA GLY A 63 5.97 -8.86 -5.08
C GLY A 63 6.62 -9.45 -6.33
N ASP A 64 5.99 -9.30 -7.51
CA ASP A 64 6.41 -9.91 -8.77
C ASP A 64 7.16 -8.90 -9.67
N GLU A 65 8.42 -8.64 -9.32
CA GLU A 65 9.39 -7.98 -10.22
C GLU A 65 10.71 -8.78 -10.26
N ARG A 66 10.62 -10.06 -10.68
CA ARG A 66 11.79 -10.86 -11.07
C ARG A 66 11.68 -11.36 -12.49
#